data_AF-A0A3L7VCY6-F1
#
_entry.id   AF-A0A3L7VCY6-F1
#
_cell.length_a   1.000
_cell.length_b   1.000
_cell.length_c   1.000
_cell.angle_alpha   90.00
_cell.angle_beta   90.00
_cell.angle_gamma   90.00
#
_symmetry.space_group_name_H-M   'P 1'
#
loop_
_entity.id
_entity.type
_entity.pdbx_description
1 polymer ?
#
loop_
_entity_poly.entity_id
_entity_poly.type
_entity_poly.pdbx_seq_one_letter_code
_entity_poly.pdbx_strand_id
1 'polypeptide(L)'
;MLVGALVLCQSNLWAQGSVTVAKELAEQLIRRFSKEVADEGVEKLTTRVQAVLVQSGDDALRAIEKGGPRALRILEGSGADAAISARLLSKYGDEAIGALENPVRLGMVRQFGQEAGEVLIKHGVVAEKLIASAGSPAVGAMRELTEQSARRLAMLADEVPTASLAKNSDLLGVVGRYGDRAMDFVWRNKLALTAGTALAVFVADPEPFLDGTRQLVENTVDTVATNIGKPIAEQLGNATDWTWRILALAAMLLGFWAWKTRGSRQAANK
;
A
#
# COMPACT_ATOMS: atom_id res chain seq x y z
N MET A 1 45.98 12.64 0.79
CA MET A 1 45.38 13.96 1.10
C MET A 1 44.91 14.75 -0.13
N LEU A 2 44.67 14.13 -1.30
CA LEU A 2 44.21 14.85 -2.51
C LEU A 2 42.71 14.65 -2.85
N VAL A 3 42.01 13.71 -2.20
CA VAL A 3 40.58 13.43 -2.46
C VAL A 3 39.64 14.41 -1.73
N GLY A 4 40.10 15.07 -0.66
CA GLY A 4 39.28 16.00 0.13
C GLY A 4 39.02 17.36 -0.54
N ALA A 5 39.87 17.78 -1.49
CA ALA A 5 39.76 19.10 -2.13
C ALA A 5 38.74 19.14 -3.28
N LEU A 6 38.40 18.00 -3.90
CA LEU A 6 37.49 17.97 -5.05
C LEU A 6 36.01 18.05 -4.66
N VAL A 7 35.64 17.61 -3.46
CA VAL A 7 34.24 17.60 -2.98
C VAL A 7 33.75 19.00 -2.60
N LEU A 8 34.63 19.88 -2.13
CA LEU A 8 34.27 21.24 -1.72
C LEU A 8 34.04 22.21 -2.89
N CYS A 9 34.48 21.86 -4.11
CA CYS A 9 34.34 22.76 -5.26
C CYS A 9 33.01 22.59 -5.99
N GLN A 10 32.33 21.43 -5.87
CA GLN A 10 31.05 21.19 -6.54
C GLN A 10 29.86 21.90 -5.88
N SER A 11 29.92 22.19 -4.58
CA SER A 11 28.83 22.84 -3.84
C SER A 11 28.64 24.32 -4.23
N ASN A 12 29.73 25.05 -4.49
CA ASN A 12 29.65 26.49 -4.78
C ASN A 12 29.11 26.81 -6.18
N LEU A 13 29.37 25.95 -7.17
CA LEU A 13 28.84 26.12 -8.52
C LEU A 13 27.32 25.89 -8.59
N TRP A 14 26.81 24.93 -7.83
CA TRP A 14 25.37 24.68 -7.69
C TRP A 14 24.64 25.82 -6.96
N ALA A 15 25.30 26.47 -6.00
CA ALA A 15 24.72 27.56 -5.23
C ALA A 15 24.40 28.81 -6.09
N GLN A 16 25.29 29.20 -7.01
CA GLN A 16 25.04 30.38 -7.86
C GLN A 16 23.96 30.14 -8.92
N GLY A 17 23.95 28.96 -9.56
CA GLY A 17 22.95 28.63 -10.57
C GLY A 17 21.54 28.45 -10.00
N SER A 18 21.42 27.89 -8.79
CA SER A 18 20.11 27.69 -8.15
C SER A 18 19.41 28.99 -7.78
N VAL A 19 20.15 30.05 -7.43
CA VAL A 19 19.57 31.38 -7.10
C VAL A 19 18.91 32.01 -8.31
N THR A 20 19.58 32.00 -9.48
CA THR A 20 19.03 32.58 -10.71
C THR A 20 17.79 31.81 -11.16
N VAL A 21 17.83 30.47 -11.15
CA VAL A 21 16.68 29.61 -11.48
C VAL A 21 15.53 29.84 -10.49
N ALA A 22 15.82 29.92 -9.18
CA ALA A 22 14.81 30.18 -8.17
C ALA A 22 14.13 31.54 -8.35
N LYS A 23 14.91 32.58 -8.72
CA LYS A 23 14.39 33.92 -8.96
C LYS A 23 13.49 33.95 -10.20
N GLU A 24 13.94 33.37 -11.30
CA GLU A 24 13.15 33.27 -12.53
C GLU A 24 11.84 32.52 -12.30
N LEU A 25 11.89 31.40 -11.58
CA LEU A 25 10.70 30.62 -11.22
C LEU A 25 9.78 31.43 -10.30
N ALA A 26 10.31 32.14 -9.31
CA ALA A 26 9.52 33.00 -8.42
C ALA A 26 8.81 34.12 -9.20
N GLU A 27 9.51 34.79 -10.13
CA GLU A 27 8.90 35.78 -11.01
C GLU A 27 7.82 35.16 -11.90
N GLN A 28 8.06 33.96 -12.45
CA GLN A 28 7.09 33.25 -13.26
C GLN A 28 5.85 32.86 -12.46
N LEU A 29 6.01 32.40 -11.22
CA LEU A 29 4.92 32.09 -10.31
C LEU A 29 4.09 33.32 -10.00
N ILE A 30 4.71 34.46 -9.70
CA ILE A 30 3.98 35.72 -9.43
C ILE A 30 3.20 36.17 -10.67
N ARG A 31 3.79 36.03 -11.87
CA ARG A 31 3.10 36.37 -13.12
C ARG A 31 1.89 35.48 -13.39
N ARG A 32 2.01 34.16 -13.14
CA ARG A 32 0.94 33.18 -13.41
C ARG A 32 -0.12 33.10 -12.30
N PHE A 33 0.27 33.29 -11.05
CA PHE A 33 -0.54 33.07 -9.84
C PHE A 33 -0.66 34.34 -8.99
N SER A 34 -0.73 35.51 -9.64
CA SER A 34 -0.72 36.83 -8.97
C SER A 34 -1.76 36.99 -7.85
N LYS A 35 -2.90 36.30 -7.93
CA LYS A 35 -3.94 36.32 -6.88
C LYS A 35 -3.58 35.50 -5.63
N GLU A 36 -2.83 34.41 -5.79
CA GLU A 36 -2.49 33.50 -4.68
C GLU A 36 -1.19 33.87 -3.97
N VAL A 37 -0.38 34.71 -4.63
CA VAL A 37 0.96 35.13 -4.17
C VAL A 37 1.04 36.65 -3.97
N ALA A 38 -0.08 37.37 -4.05
CA ALA A 38 -0.13 38.85 -3.99
C ALA A 38 0.56 39.43 -2.75
N ASP A 39 0.49 38.71 -1.63
CA ASP A 39 1.02 39.17 -0.33
C ASP A 39 2.51 38.83 -0.15
N GLU A 40 3.10 38.04 -1.05
CA GLU A 40 4.49 37.60 -0.95
C GLU A 40 5.37 38.30 -2.00
N GLY A 41 6.35 39.07 -1.53
CA GLY A 41 7.36 39.67 -2.41
C GLY A 41 8.24 38.63 -3.11
N VAL A 42 8.73 38.98 -4.31
CA VAL A 42 9.60 38.13 -5.15
C VAL A 42 10.78 37.56 -4.36
N GLU A 43 11.40 38.34 -3.47
CA GLU A 43 12.57 37.92 -2.68
C GLU A 43 12.24 36.79 -1.70
N LYS A 44 11.09 36.86 -1.02
CA LYS A 44 10.65 35.84 -0.07
C LYS A 44 10.34 34.54 -0.81
N LEU A 45 9.65 34.63 -1.94
CA LEU A 45 9.35 33.48 -2.78
C LEU A 45 10.61 32.85 -3.38
N THR A 46 11.56 33.66 -3.83
CA THR A 46 12.87 33.20 -4.34
C THR A 46 13.60 32.38 -3.29
N THR A 47 13.65 32.86 -2.05
CA THR A 47 14.31 32.16 -0.94
C THR A 47 13.66 30.81 -0.64
N ARG A 48 12.33 30.76 -0.66
CA ARG A 48 11.54 29.53 -0.47
C ARG A 48 11.78 28.50 -1.58
N VAL A 49 11.68 28.95 -2.84
CA VAL A 49 11.97 28.11 -4.00
C VAL A 49 13.40 27.58 -3.95
N GLN A 50 14.37 28.43 -3.64
CA GLN A 50 15.77 28.01 -3.51
C GLN A 50 15.95 26.93 -2.44
N ALA A 51 15.34 27.10 -1.26
CA ALA A 51 15.41 26.11 -0.19
C ALA A 51 14.87 24.74 -0.64
N VAL A 52 13.73 24.73 -1.35
CA VAL A 52 13.13 23.51 -1.87
C VAL A 52 13.96 22.86 -2.99
N LEU A 53 14.53 23.67 -3.90
CA LEU A 53 15.41 23.18 -4.97
C LEU A 53 16.70 22.55 -4.41
N VAL A 54 17.29 23.16 -3.39
CA VAL A 54 18.48 22.60 -2.71
C VAL A 54 18.16 21.24 -2.08
N GLN A 55 16.96 21.08 -1.53
CA GLN A 55 16.57 19.86 -0.83
C GLN A 55 16.14 18.72 -1.78
N SER A 56 15.43 19.05 -2.86
CA SER A 56 14.75 18.06 -3.70
C SER A 56 15.30 17.96 -5.13
N GLY A 57 16.23 18.84 -5.51
CA GLY A 57 16.86 18.87 -6.83
C GLY A 57 15.90 19.28 -7.96
N ASP A 58 16.19 18.83 -9.17
CA ASP A 58 15.49 19.24 -10.40
C ASP A 58 14.02 18.81 -10.45
N ASP A 59 13.66 17.75 -9.73
CA ASP A 59 12.26 17.29 -9.64
C ASP A 59 11.37 18.36 -8.97
N ALA A 60 11.92 19.12 -8.01
CA ALA A 60 11.19 20.21 -7.37
C ALA A 60 10.88 21.36 -8.34
N LEU A 61 11.80 21.68 -9.26
CA LEU A 61 11.57 22.71 -10.28
C LEU A 61 10.33 22.34 -11.10
N ARG A 62 10.30 21.13 -11.66
CA ARG A 62 9.18 20.62 -12.46
C ARG A 62 7.89 20.52 -11.66
N ALA A 63 7.98 20.12 -10.39
CA ALA A 63 6.84 20.05 -9.49
C ALA A 63 6.21 21.44 -9.26
N ILE A 64 7.04 22.45 -8.99
CA ILE A 64 6.59 23.83 -8.76
C ILE A 64 6.04 24.45 -10.04
N GLU A 65 6.66 24.21 -11.19
CA GLU A 65 6.15 24.68 -12.49
C GLU A 65 4.75 24.12 -12.81
N LYS A 66 4.52 22.84 -12.50
CA LYS A 66 3.24 22.16 -12.76
C LYS A 66 2.17 22.49 -11.73
N GLY A 67 2.48 22.37 -10.44
CA GLY A 67 1.51 22.51 -9.36
C GLY A 67 1.50 23.87 -8.66
N GLY A 68 2.29 24.82 -9.15
CA GLY A 68 2.29 26.22 -8.72
C GLY A 68 2.62 26.43 -7.24
N PRO A 69 2.03 27.46 -6.59
CA PRO A 69 2.29 27.79 -5.19
C PRO A 69 1.88 26.70 -4.21
N ARG A 70 0.88 25.87 -4.56
CA ARG A 70 0.44 24.75 -3.71
C ARG A 70 1.48 23.65 -3.66
N ALA A 71 2.09 23.29 -4.81
CA ALA A 71 3.20 22.35 -4.85
C ALA A 71 4.38 22.82 -3.98
N LEU A 72 4.72 24.12 -4.05
CA LEU A 72 5.79 24.68 -3.21
C LEU A 72 5.50 24.48 -1.71
N ARG A 73 4.28 24.80 -1.24
CA ARG A 73 3.89 24.60 0.17
C ARG A 73 3.96 23.14 0.60
N ILE A 74 3.52 22.21 -0.26
CA ILE A 74 3.61 20.78 0.01
C ILE A 74 5.07 20.35 0.16
N LEU A 75 5.95 20.81 -0.73
CA LEU A 75 7.37 20.45 -0.70
C LEU A 75 8.06 20.98 0.56
N GLU A 76 7.77 22.21 0.97
CA GLU A 76 8.27 22.76 2.23
C GLU A 76 7.78 21.99 3.45
N GLY A 77 6.50 21.60 3.46
CA GLY A 77 5.89 20.81 4.53
C GLY A 77 6.32 19.34 4.56
N SER A 78 6.88 18.82 3.46
CA SER A 78 7.24 17.40 3.34
C SER A 78 8.51 17.03 4.11
N GLY A 79 9.36 18.00 4.49
CA GLY A 79 10.57 17.74 5.27
C GLY A 79 11.46 16.68 4.61
N ALA A 80 11.79 15.60 5.32
CA ALA A 80 12.63 14.52 4.79
C ALA A 80 12.04 13.83 3.54
N ASP A 81 10.73 13.92 3.32
CA ASP A 81 10.04 13.29 2.19
C ASP A 81 9.95 14.20 0.95
N ALA A 82 10.52 15.41 0.99
CA ALA A 82 10.40 16.40 -0.08
C ALA A 82 10.83 15.87 -1.45
N ALA A 83 11.86 15.02 -1.52
CA ALA A 83 12.30 14.40 -2.77
C ALA A 83 11.24 13.45 -3.37
N ILE A 84 10.53 12.66 -2.53
CA ILE A 84 9.47 11.75 -3.01
C ILE A 84 8.25 12.57 -3.44
N SER A 85 7.86 13.56 -2.64
CA SER A 85 6.79 14.51 -2.99
C SER A 85 7.07 15.24 -4.30
N ALA A 86 8.31 15.68 -4.52
CA ALA A 86 8.75 16.36 -5.75
C ALA A 86 8.62 15.44 -6.96
N ARG A 87 9.02 14.18 -6.86
CA ARG A 87 8.85 13.21 -7.95
C ARG A 87 7.39 13.00 -8.31
N LEU A 88 6.52 12.79 -7.31
CA LEU A 88 5.09 12.62 -7.53
C LEU A 88 4.46 13.87 -8.16
N LEU A 89 4.74 15.07 -7.63
CA LEU A 89 4.25 16.33 -8.19
C LEU A 89 4.81 16.61 -9.59
N SER A 90 6.07 16.28 -9.86
CA SER A 90 6.67 16.46 -11.19
C SER A 90 6.04 15.56 -12.24
N LYS A 91 5.60 14.35 -11.85
CA LYS A 91 4.98 13.36 -12.74
C LYS A 91 3.49 13.64 -12.94
N TYR A 92 2.75 13.84 -11.87
CA TYR A 92 1.27 13.92 -11.86
C TYR A 92 0.70 15.35 -11.69
N GLY A 93 1.54 16.35 -11.41
CA GLY A 93 1.09 17.74 -11.25
C GLY A 93 0.06 17.89 -10.13
N ASP A 94 -1.05 18.57 -10.45
CA ASP A 94 -2.13 18.85 -9.50
C ASP A 94 -2.82 17.60 -8.95
N GLU A 95 -2.83 16.48 -9.67
CA GLU A 95 -3.42 15.22 -9.20
C GLU A 95 -2.68 14.68 -7.97
N ALA A 96 -1.37 14.94 -7.85
CA ALA A 96 -0.58 14.57 -6.67
C ALA A 96 -0.89 15.43 -5.44
N ILE A 97 -1.41 16.65 -5.60
CA ILE A 97 -1.69 17.56 -4.49
C ILE A 97 -2.66 16.91 -3.50
N GLY A 98 -3.76 16.31 -3.99
CA GLY A 98 -4.75 15.67 -3.13
C GLY A 98 -4.24 14.44 -2.37
N ALA A 99 -3.19 13.78 -2.89
CA ALA A 99 -2.53 12.67 -2.20
C ALA A 99 -1.52 13.16 -1.15
N LEU A 100 -0.80 14.25 -1.42
CA LEU A 100 0.29 14.73 -0.57
C LEU A 100 -0.14 15.76 0.49
N GLU A 101 -1.24 16.49 0.25
CA GLU A 101 -1.77 17.48 1.20
C GLU A 101 -2.37 16.84 2.45
N ASN A 102 -2.83 15.57 2.35
CA ASN A 102 -3.35 14.83 3.48
C ASN A 102 -2.19 14.16 4.26
N PRO A 103 -2.00 14.47 5.56
CA PRO A 103 -0.89 13.94 6.34
C PRO A 103 -0.93 12.41 6.53
N VAL A 104 -2.13 11.81 6.53
CA VAL A 104 -2.30 10.35 6.63
C VAL A 104 -1.77 9.68 5.37
N ARG A 105 -2.13 10.21 4.20
CA ARG A 105 -1.65 9.72 2.90
C ARG A 105 -0.16 9.94 2.72
N LEU A 106 0.35 11.11 3.10
CA LEU A 106 1.79 11.37 3.09
C LEU A 106 2.54 10.39 4.01
N GLY A 107 1.96 10.03 5.16
CA GLY A 107 2.48 8.96 6.02
C GLY A 107 2.55 7.60 5.33
N MET A 108 1.54 7.25 4.52
CA MET A 108 1.57 6.03 3.70
C MET A 108 2.64 6.10 2.61
N VAL A 109 2.83 7.24 1.95
CA VAL A 109 3.90 7.45 0.96
C VAL A 109 5.29 7.34 1.62
N ARG A 110 5.45 7.87 2.83
CA ARG A 110 6.69 7.70 3.60
C ARG A 110 6.96 6.23 3.93
N GLN A 111 5.92 5.50 4.36
CA GLN A 111 6.05 4.12 4.81
C GLN A 111 6.27 3.14 3.64
N PHE A 112 5.55 3.32 2.54
CA PHE A 112 5.49 2.37 1.43
C PHE A 112 6.12 2.88 0.14
N GLY A 113 6.66 4.10 0.15
CA GLY A 113 7.39 4.68 -0.97
C GLY A 113 6.52 5.31 -2.03
N GLN A 114 7.15 5.57 -3.18
CA GLN A 114 6.53 6.25 -4.31
C GLN A 114 5.34 5.46 -4.88
N GLU A 115 5.39 4.12 -4.91
CA GLU A 115 4.29 3.33 -5.48
C GLU A 115 2.98 3.55 -4.73
N ALA A 116 3.02 3.73 -3.41
CA ALA A 116 1.83 4.07 -2.64
C ALA A 116 1.27 5.44 -3.04
N GLY A 117 2.15 6.41 -3.32
CA GLY A 117 1.74 7.71 -3.84
C GLY A 117 1.01 7.59 -5.18
N GLU A 118 1.55 6.82 -6.11
CA GLU A 118 0.92 6.60 -7.42
C GLU A 118 -0.46 5.94 -7.30
N VAL A 119 -0.58 4.95 -6.41
CA VAL A 119 -1.83 4.26 -6.11
C VAL A 119 -2.86 5.18 -5.43
N LEU A 120 -2.42 6.02 -4.50
CA LEU A 120 -3.28 7.01 -3.82
C LEU A 120 -3.77 8.10 -4.77
N ILE A 121 -2.95 8.52 -5.73
CA ILE A 121 -3.34 9.46 -6.79
C ILE A 121 -4.41 8.80 -7.68
N LYS A 122 -4.16 7.56 -8.11
CA LYS A 122 -5.04 6.83 -9.02
C LYS A 122 -6.41 6.50 -8.41
N HIS A 123 -6.46 6.07 -7.15
CA HIS A 123 -7.67 5.50 -6.54
C HIS A 123 -8.20 6.27 -5.32
N GLY A 124 -7.49 7.30 -4.86
CA GLY A 124 -7.91 8.18 -3.77
C GLY A 124 -8.23 7.44 -2.46
N VAL A 125 -9.43 7.70 -1.94
CA VAL A 125 -9.90 7.17 -0.63
C VAL A 125 -9.99 5.63 -0.62
N VAL A 126 -10.23 5.02 -1.78
CA VAL A 126 -10.33 3.55 -1.89
C VAL A 126 -8.97 2.90 -1.59
N ALA A 127 -7.89 3.47 -2.16
CA ALA A 127 -6.52 3.03 -1.88
C ALA A 127 -6.14 3.28 -0.43
N GLU A 128 -6.47 4.44 0.13
CA GLU A 128 -6.15 4.80 1.51
C GLU A 128 -6.63 3.73 2.51
N LYS A 129 -7.89 3.28 2.38
CA LYS A 129 -8.46 2.24 3.26
C LYS A 129 -7.76 0.88 3.11
N LEU A 130 -7.48 0.48 1.87
CA LEU A 130 -6.85 -0.82 1.59
C LEU A 130 -5.38 -0.84 2.01
N ILE A 131 -4.64 0.25 1.79
CA ILE A 131 -3.25 0.37 2.23
C ILE A 131 -3.18 0.44 3.75
N ALA A 132 -4.08 1.15 4.42
CA ALA A 132 -4.13 1.18 5.88
C ALA A 132 -4.36 -0.19 6.51
N SER A 133 -5.17 -1.04 5.89
CA SER A 133 -5.55 -2.35 6.45
C SER A 133 -4.61 -3.49 6.06
N ALA A 134 -4.10 -3.49 4.83
CA ALA A 134 -3.29 -4.58 4.28
C ALA A 134 -1.85 -4.21 3.91
N GLY A 135 -1.47 -2.92 3.99
CA GLY A 135 -0.09 -2.46 3.82
C GLY A 135 0.45 -2.63 2.39
N SER A 136 1.73 -3.02 2.29
CA SER A 136 2.47 -3.14 1.03
C SER A 136 1.82 -4.09 0.00
N PRO A 137 1.27 -5.27 0.37
CA PRO A 137 0.51 -6.11 -0.57
C PRO A 137 -0.64 -5.39 -1.28
N ALA A 138 -1.34 -4.48 -0.60
CA ALA A 138 -2.41 -3.70 -1.22
C ALA A 138 -1.87 -2.68 -2.23
N VAL A 139 -0.70 -2.08 -1.98
CA VAL A 139 -0.05 -1.18 -2.96
C VAL A 139 0.24 -1.93 -4.25
N GLY A 140 0.83 -3.14 -4.15
CA GLY A 140 1.12 -3.98 -5.31
C GLY A 140 -0.14 -4.38 -6.09
N ALA A 141 -1.18 -4.83 -5.39
CA ALA A 141 -2.46 -5.16 -6.01
C ALA A 141 -3.08 -3.96 -6.73
N MET A 142 -3.23 -2.84 -6.03
CA MET A 142 -3.96 -1.67 -6.52
C MET A 142 -3.28 -0.97 -7.71
N ARG A 143 -1.95 -1.14 -7.86
CA ARG A 143 -1.22 -0.62 -9.02
C ARG A 143 -1.75 -1.22 -10.33
N GLU A 144 -2.03 -2.52 -10.33
CA GLU A 144 -2.49 -3.28 -11.49
C GLU A 144 -4.00 -3.22 -11.72
N LEU A 145 -4.77 -2.60 -10.81
CA LEU A 145 -6.22 -2.54 -10.90
C LEU A 145 -6.73 -1.27 -11.59
N THR A 146 -7.83 -1.40 -12.32
CA THR A 146 -8.71 -0.28 -12.71
C THR A 146 -9.48 0.28 -11.51
N GLU A 147 -10.05 1.49 -11.64
CA GLU A 147 -10.88 2.09 -10.59
C GLU A 147 -12.10 1.24 -10.21
N GLN A 148 -12.68 0.52 -11.19
CA GLN A 148 -13.82 -0.36 -10.94
C GLN A 148 -13.40 -1.56 -10.08
N SER A 149 -12.30 -2.21 -10.44
CA SER A 149 -11.76 -3.35 -9.71
C SER A 149 -11.25 -2.97 -8.33
N ALA A 150 -10.61 -1.81 -8.19
CA ALA A 150 -10.22 -1.26 -6.89
C ALA A 150 -11.42 -1.05 -5.96
N ARG A 151 -12.53 -0.50 -6.48
CA ARG A 151 -13.78 -0.36 -5.71
C ARG A 151 -14.37 -1.72 -5.32
N ARG A 152 -14.34 -2.71 -6.21
CA ARG A 152 -14.76 -4.08 -5.90
C ARG A 152 -13.89 -4.72 -4.81
N LEU A 153 -12.57 -4.52 -4.87
CA LEU A 153 -11.65 -5.00 -3.85
C LEU A 153 -11.95 -4.37 -2.49
N ALA A 154 -12.23 -3.06 -2.45
CA ALA A 154 -12.64 -2.38 -1.22
C ALA A 154 -13.97 -2.89 -0.68
N MET A 155 -14.97 -3.13 -1.54
CA MET A 155 -16.23 -3.74 -1.11
C MET A 155 -16.02 -5.16 -0.54
N LEU A 156 -15.14 -5.97 -1.14
CA LEU A 156 -14.78 -7.27 -0.57
C LEU A 156 -14.07 -7.15 0.78
N ALA A 157 -13.24 -6.12 0.96
CA ALA A 157 -12.60 -5.82 2.23
C ALA A 157 -13.59 -5.40 3.33
N ASP A 158 -14.69 -4.77 2.95
CA ASP A 158 -15.77 -4.41 3.89
C ASP A 158 -16.69 -5.61 4.18
N GLU A 159 -16.95 -6.50 3.20
CA GLU A 159 -17.83 -7.67 3.33
C GLU A 159 -17.18 -8.85 4.08
N VAL A 160 -15.91 -9.15 3.77
CA VAL A 160 -15.15 -10.22 4.41
C VAL A 160 -14.52 -9.65 5.67
N PRO A 161 -14.49 -10.36 6.83
CA PRO A 161 -13.78 -9.88 8.01
C PRO A 161 -12.37 -9.44 7.58
N THR A 162 -12.06 -8.15 7.72
CA THR A 162 -10.81 -7.52 7.24
C THR A 162 -9.57 -8.29 7.68
N ALA A 163 -9.64 -8.93 8.85
CA ALA A 163 -8.61 -9.85 9.36
C ALA A 163 -8.29 -11.00 8.40
N SER A 164 -9.25 -11.52 7.63
CA SER A 164 -9.03 -12.56 6.64
C SER A 164 -8.32 -12.01 5.41
N LEU A 165 -8.71 -10.84 4.89
CA LEU A 165 -8.04 -10.22 3.74
C LEU A 165 -6.60 -9.79 4.07
N ALA A 166 -6.37 -9.22 5.25
CA ALA A 166 -5.02 -8.88 5.72
C ALA A 166 -4.16 -10.14 5.96
N LYS A 167 -4.76 -11.25 6.42
CA LYS A 167 -4.09 -12.55 6.51
C LYS A 167 -3.82 -13.18 5.14
N ASN A 168 -4.61 -12.83 4.13
CA ASN A 168 -4.51 -13.33 2.77
C ASN A 168 -3.66 -12.39 1.90
N SER A 169 -2.46 -12.02 2.38
CA SER A 169 -1.48 -11.29 1.56
C SER A 169 -1.22 -11.99 0.22
N ASP A 170 -1.37 -13.31 0.18
CA ASP A 170 -1.22 -14.10 -1.03
C ASP A 170 -2.32 -13.84 -2.07
N LEU A 171 -3.57 -13.57 -1.65
CA LEU A 171 -4.65 -13.17 -2.56
C LEU A 171 -4.34 -11.83 -3.21
N LEU A 172 -3.89 -10.85 -2.42
CA LEU A 172 -3.44 -9.56 -2.95
C LEU A 172 -2.21 -9.74 -3.86
N GLY A 173 -1.33 -10.70 -3.56
CA GLY A 173 -0.23 -11.09 -4.44
C GLY A 173 -0.68 -11.70 -5.77
N VAL A 174 -1.78 -12.46 -5.79
CA VAL A 174 -2.40 -12.93 -7.04
C VAL A 174 -3.01 -11.76 -7.80
N VAL A 175 -3.77 -10.88 -7.12
CA VAL A 175 -4.35 -9.68 -7.75
C VAL A 175 -3.26 -8.76 -8.30
N GLY A 176 -2.15 -8.57 -7.59
CA GLY A 176 -1.00 -7.79 -8.07
C GLY A 176 -0.21 -8.45 -9.20
N ARG A 177 -0.39 -9.75 -9.46
CA ARG A 177 0.23 -10.44 -10.62
C ARG A 177 -0.69 -10.48 -11.84
N TYR A 178 -1.99 -10.66 -11.64
CA TYR A 178 -2.96 -10.88 -12.71
C TYR A 178 -3.94 -9.72 -12.92
N GLY A 179 -3.84 -8.65 -12.12
CA GLY A 179 -4.62 -7.43 -12.22
C GLY A 179 -6.12 -7.66 -12.19
N ASP A 180 -6.83 -6.99 -13.10
CA ASP A 180 -8.29 -7.06 -13.20
C ASP A 180 -8.83 -8.47 -13.47
N ARG A 181 -8.07 -9.35 -14.16
CA ARG A 181 -8.52 -10.73 -14.43
C ARG A 181 -8.74 -11.52 -13.15
N ALA A 182 -7.78 -11.44 -12.22
CA ALA A 182 -7.92 -12.07 -10.92
C ALA A 182 -9.04 -11.43 -10.10
N MET A 183 -9.16 -10.11 -10.14
CA MET A 183 -10.20 -9.42 -9.39
C MET A 183 -11.61 -9.76 -9.90
N ASP A 184 -11.81 -9.88 -11.22
CA ASP A 184 -13.06 -10.32 -11.82
C ASP A 184 -13.43 -11.75 -11.42
N PHE A 185 -12.45 -12.65 -11.42
CA PHE A 185 -12.65 -14.02 -10.97
C PHE A 185 -13.06 -14.06 -9.49
N VAL A 186 -12.32 -13.36 -8.63
CA VAL A 186 -12.60 -13.27 -7.19
C VAL A 186 -13.99 -12.68 -6.95
N TRP A 187 -14.36 -11.63 -7.67
CA TRP A 187 -15.65 -10.97 -7.54
C TRP A 187 -16.82 -11.89 -7.91
N ARG A 188 -16.70 -12.63 -9.03
CA ARG A 188 -17.74 -13.58 -9.47
C ARG A 188 -17.90 -14.77 -8.51
N ASN A 189 -16.81 -15.16 -7.85
CA ASN A 189 -16.78 -16.33 -6.97
C ASN A 189 -16.68 -15.98 -5.48
N LYS A 190 -17.06 -14.76 -5.08
CA LYS A 190 -16.83 -14.27 -3.71
C LYS A 190 -17.44 -15.17 -2.63
N LEU A 191 -18.61 -15.75 -2.89
CA LEU A 191 -19.26 -16.70 -1.97
C LEU A 191 -18.46 -18.00 -1.85
N ALA A 192 -18.04 -18.60 -2.96
CA ALA A 192 -17.23 -19.82 -2.94
C ALA A 192 -15.87 -19.60 -2.26
N LEU A 193 -15.26 -18.43 -2.44
CA LEU A 193 -13.97 -18.09 -1.84
C LEU A 193 -14.03 -17.84 -0.32
N THR A 194 -15.21 -17.59 0.25
CA THR A 194 -15.35 -17.58 1.72
C THR A 194 -15.07 -18.96 2.33
N ALA A 195 -15.24 -20.04 1.55
CA ALA A 195 -14.74 -21.35 1.94
C ALA A 195 -13.22 -21.36 1.74
N GLY A 196 -12.47 -21.26 2.85
CA GLY A 196 -11.01 -21.08 2.83
C GLY A 196 -10.23 -22.10 1.99
N THR A 197 -10.79 -23.29 1.74
CA THR A 197 -10.20 -24.30 0.85
C THR A 197 -10.18 -23.87 -0.62
N ALA A 198 -11.28 -23.32 -1.14
CA ALA A 198 -11.36 -22.82 -2.51
C ALA A 198 -10.36 -21.67 -2.74
N LEU A 199 -10.27 -20.76 -1.77
CA LEU A 199 -9.30 -19.68 -1.80
C LEU A 199 -7.86 -20.19 -1.77
N ALA A 200 -7.54 -21.18 -0.92
CA ALA A 200 -6.21 -21.75 -0.85
C ALA A 200 -5.77 -22.39 -2.18
N VAL A 201 -6.66 -23.14 -2.84
CA VAL A 201 -6.36 -23.75 -4.15
C VAL A 201 -6.18 -22.68 -5.22
N PHE A 202 -7.03 -21.65 -5.25
CA PHE A 202 -6.91 -20.55 -6.19
C PHE A 202 -5.60 -19.76 -6.00
N VAL A 203 -5.21 -19.50 -4.75
CA VAL A 203 -3.97 -18.80 -4.42
C VAL A 203 -2.73 -19.61 -4.82
N ALA A 204 -2.77 -20.94 -4.63
CA ALA A 204 -1.66 -21.82 -4.97
C ALA A 204 -1.42 -21.91 -6.49
N ASP A 205 -2.49 -21.96 -7.29
CA ASP A 205 -2.42 -22.08 -8.75
C ASP A 205 -3.58 -21.33 -9.43
N PRO A 206 -3.44 -20.01 -9.65
CA PRO A 206 -4.55 -19.18 -10.16
C PRO A 206 -4.80 -19.35 -11.67
N GLU A 207 -3.80 -19.66 -12.49
CA GLU A 207 -3.91 -19.64 -13.96
C GLU A 207 -5.05 -20.51 -14.50
N PRO A 208 -5.23 -21.78 -14.06
CA PRO A 208 -6.31 -22.61 -14.59
C PRO A 208 -7.71 -22.04 -14.34
N PHE A 209 -7.88 -21.31 -13.24
CA PHE A 209 -9.13 -20.66 -12.91
C PHE A 209 -9.36 -19.37 -13.72
N LEU A 210 -8.30 -18.59 -13.91
CA LEU A 210 -8.35 -17.33 -14.67
C LEU A 210 -8.51 -17.55 -16.17
N ASP A 211 -8.06 -18.70 -16.69
CA ASP A 211 -8.26 -19.12 -18.07
C ASP A 211 -9.58 -19.87 -18.28
N GLY A 212 -10.30 -20.18 -17.19
CA GLY A 212 -11.56 -20.92 -17.23
C GLY A 212 -11.41 -22.41 -17.53
N THR A 213 -10.19 -22.95 -17.55
CA THR A 213 -9.94 -24.40 -17.70
C THR A 213 -10.37 -25.18 -16.47
N ARG A 214 -10.41 -24.52 -15.31
CA ARG A 214 -10.90 -25.07 -14.04
C ARG A 214 -12.01 -24.19 -13.48
N GLN A 215 -13.19 -24.77 -13.27
CA GLN A 215 -14.28 -24.10 -12.55
C GLN A 215 -14.16 -24.38 -11.05
N LEU A 216 -14.46 -23.37 -10.22
CA LEU A 216 -14.76 -23.58 -8.82
C LEU A 216 -16.06 -24.38 -8.78
N VAL A 217 -15.98 -25.68 -8.51
CA VAL A 217 -17.13 -26.57 -8.50
C VAL A 217 -18.15 -26.04 -7.48
N GLU A 218 -19.24 -25.47 -7.98
CA GLU A 218 -20.27 -24.74 -7.23
C GLU A 218 -20.96 -25.61 -6.16
N ASN A 219 -20.77 -26.94 -6.22
CA ASN A 219 -21.40 -27.93 -5.35
C ASN A 219 -20.63 -28.19 -4.04
N THR A 220 -19.57 -27.44 -3.72
CA THR A 220 -18.80 -27.72 -2.51
C THR A 220 -19.52 -27.42 -1.21
N VAL A 221 -20.63 -26.69 -1.13
CA VAL A 221 -21.31 -26.55 0.19
C VAL A 221 -21.89 -27.90 0.65
N ASP A 222 -22.57 -28.63 -0.23
CA ASP A 222 -23.11 -29.96 0.08
C ASP A 222 -22.03 -31.05 0.01
N THR A 223 -21.07 -30.92 -0.90
CA THR A 223 -19.95 -31.88 -1.04
C THR A 223 -18.92 -31.71 0.09
N VAL A 224 -18.79 -30.54 0.70
CA VAL A 224 -17.90 -30.35 1.86
C VAL A 224 -18.54 -30.89 3.13
N ALA A 225 -19.85 -30.67 3.32
CA ALA A 225 -20.58 -31.26 4.43
C ALA A 225 -20.63 -32.81 4.36
N THR A 226 -20.63 -33.40 3.16
CA THR A 226 -20.76 -34.86 2.99
C THR A 226 -19.48 -35.60 2.61
N ASN A 227 -18.52 -34.94 1.95
CA ASN A 227 -17.30 -35.59 1.44
C ASN A 227 -15.99 -35.10 2.06
N ILE A 228 -15.89 -34.06 2.90
CA ILE A 228 -14.61 -33.75 3.59
C ILE A 228 -14.16 -34.87 4.55
N GLY A 229 -15.00 -35.85 4.85
CA GLY A 229 -14.57 -37.06 5.55
C GLY A 229 -13.56 -37.94 4.79
N LYS A 230 -13.38 -37.83 3.46
CA LYS A 230 -12.65 -38.89 2.71
C LYS A 230 -11.50 -38.48 1.76
N PRO A 231 -11.53 -37.44 0.90
CA PRO A 231 -10.49 -37.25 -0.10
C PRO A 231 -9.36 -36.29 0.29
N ILE A 232 -9.52 -35.45 1.33
CA ILE A 232 -8.39 -34.64 1.86
C ILE A 232 -7.39 -35.52 2.62
N ALA A 233 -7.84 -36.67 3.15
CA ALA A 233 -6.98 -37.68 3.77
C ALA A 233 -6.05 -38.37 2.76
N GLU A 234 -6.43 -38.47 1.49
CA GLU A 234 -5.61 -39.14 0.45
C GLU A 234 -4.53 -38.24 -0.14
N GLN A 235 -4.80 -36.93 -0.34
CA GLN A 235 -3.75 -35.99 -0.77
C GLN A 235 -2.82 -35.51 0.37
N LEU A 236 -3.21 -35.74 1.63
CA LEU A 236 -2.34 -35.62 2.80
C LEU A 236 -1.80 -37.00 3.26
N GLY A 237 -1.83 -38.01 2.38
CA GLY A 237 -1.44 -39.40 2.68
C GLY A 237 0.03 -39.63 3.10
N ASN A 238 0.88 -38.59 3.08
CA ASN A 238 2.22 -38.62 3.68
C ASN A 238 2.35 -37.73 4.94
N ALA A 239 1.25 -37.15 5.44
CA ALA A 239 1.20 -36.27 6.61
C ALA A 239 0.60 -36.96 7.86
N THR A 240 0.74 -38.29 7.97
CA THR A 240 0.35 -39.08 9.16
C THR A 240 1.03 -38.58 10.45
N ASP A 241 2.10 -37.79 10.33
CA ASP A 241 2.81 -37.20 11.46
C ASP A 241 2.20 -35.91 12.04
N TRP A 242 1.28 -35.21 11.36
CA TRP A 242 0.81 -33.92 11.87
C TRP A 242 -0.44 -34.04 12.76
N THR A 243 -1.25 -35.08 12.54
CA THR A 243 -2.47 -35.35 13.32
C THR A 243 -2.17 -35.63 14.78
N TRP A 244 -1.11 -36.39 15.07
CA TRP A 244 -0.70 -36.66 16.45
C TRP A 244 -0.14 -35.41 17.13
N ARG A 245 0.50 -34.48 16.40
CA ARG A 245 0.99 -33.21 16.95
C ARG A 245 -0.16 -32.29 17.34
N ILE A 246 -1.21 -32.21 16.52
CA ILE A 246 -2.42 -31.42 16.84
C ILE A 246 -3.15 -32.03 18.03
N LEU A 247 -3.31 -33.36 18.07
CA LEU A 247 -3.92 -34.05 19.22
C LEU A 247 -3.09 -33.87 20.50
N ALA A 248 -1.76 -33.93 20.41
CA ALA A 248 -0.87 -33.70 21.54
C ALA A 248 -0.97 -32.25 22.06
N LEU A 249 -1.02 -31.25 21.16
CA LEU A 249 -1.22 -29.85 21.53
C LEU A 249 -2.59 -29.62 22.17
N ALA A 250 -3.65 -30.20 21.61
CA ALA A 250 -4.99 -30.11 22.18
C ALA A 250 -5.07 -30.76 23.58
N ALA A 251 -4.45 -31.93 23.76
CA ALA A 251 -4.35 -32.60 25.05
C ALA A 251 -3.55 -31.79 26.08
N MET A 252 -2.43 -31.16 25.66
CA MET A 252 -1.66 -30.25 26.53
C MET A 252 -2.48 -29.04 26.96
N LEU A 253 -3.23 -28.41 26.05
CA LEU A 253 -4.08 -27.26 26.37
C LEU A 253 -5.21 -27.63 27.33
N LEU A 254 -5.85 -28.78 27.14
CA LEU A 254 -6.87 -29.29 28.06
C LEU A 254 -6.29 -29.63 29.44
N GLY A 255 -5.11 -30.27 29.48
CA GLY A 255 -4.41 -30.56 30.73
C GLY A 255 -4.01 -29.29 31.49
N PHE A 256 -3.50 -28.29 30.78
CA PHE A 256 -3.16 -26.98 31.36
C PHE A 256 -4.39 -26.27 31.92
N TRP A 257 -5.52 -26.31 31.21
CA TRP A 257 -6.78 -25.71 31.67
C TRP A 257 -7.35 -26.43 32.90
N ALA A 258 -7.28 -27.76 32.94
CA ALA A 258 -7.68 -28.57 34.09
C ALA A 258 -6.77 -28.35 35.32
N TRP A 259 -5.47 -28.15 35.12
CA TRP A 259 -4.53 -27.84 36.20
C TRP A 259 -4.81 -26.44 36.79
N LYS A 260 -4.98 -25.43 35.93
CA LYS A 260 -5.29 -24.06 36.34
C LYS A 260 -6.59 -23.97 37.13
N THR A 261 -7.62 -24.73 36.75
CA THR A 261 -8.92 -24.75 37.45
C THR A 261 -8.90 -25.54 38.77
N ARG A 262 -7.95 -26.46 38.97
CA ARG A 262 -7.73 -27.11 40.27
C ARG A 262 -7.00 -26.20 41.27
N GLY A 263 -6.03 -25.42 40.81
CA GLY A 263 -5.27 -24.50 41.66
C GLY A 263 -6.13 -23.41 42.32
N SER A 264 -7.15 -22.91 41.61
CA SER A 264 -8.06 -21.88 42.15
C SER A 264 -9.01 -22.39 43.24
N ARG A 265 -9.33 -23.70 43.29
CA ARG A 265 -10.21 -24.26 44.33
C ARG A 265 -9.52 -24.47 45.67
N GLN A 266 -8.20 -24.66 45.69
CA GLN A 266 -7.46 -24.81 46.96
C GLN A 266 -7.19 -23.47 47.67
N ALA A 267 -7.20 -22.35 46.94
CA ALA A 267 -7.05 -21.01 47.52
C ALA A 267 -8.32 -20.47 48.18
N ALA A 268 -9.50 -21.04 47.89
CA ALA A 268 -10.78 -20.60 48.44
C ALA A 268 -11.18 -21.30 49.76
N ASN A 269 -10.36 -22.27 50.23
CA ASN A 269 -10.64 -23.08 51.42
C ASN A 269 -9.57 -22.92 52.53
N LYS A 270 -8.78 -21.84 52.45
CA LYS A 270 -7.93 -21.33 53.53
C LYS A 270 -8.43 -19.96 53.92
#